data_AF-A0A960A5V0-F1
#
_entry.id   AF-A0A960A5V0-F1
#
_cell.length_a   1.000
_cell.length_b   1.000
_cell.length_c   1.000
_cell.angle_alpha   90.00
_cell.angle_beta   90.00
_cell.angle_gamma   90.00
#
_symmetry.space_group_name_H-M   'P 1'
#
loop_
_entity.id
_entity.type
_entity.pdbx_description
1 polymer ?
#
loop_
_entity_poly.entity_id
_entity_poly.type
_entity_poly.pdbx_seq_one_letter_code
_entity_poly.pdbx_strand_id
1 'polypeptide(L)'
;MAESEISLTFPADGDRRPSTPVLKAILAQAAQPVDADLAKDITADKDWRNDYVDLFGRATLAAASSKEAAIEMARAGLEAMHDTLVLAKDAEHPNAANEVVLSKTELNATRALESQTIPGTAAAERELRVPYKGKQLSGQQLIDQLGDWVERQIVEPSFAAAISEVVRNPEWLSLPGKRVAMIGAGSEMGPLEPLLRWGVDVLAIDLPLDRVWDRIRAKAQRGAGSVTAAVDADGTLGIDLRSHAGDALGWLSDAGEGADLVIGMYAYADSAAHVQVTSAADLVIERMLAARPDTALSWLATPTDAYLVPADVVEVGHRAWAERNWVKYLQKPVNLASRGMFFEPSYSRVAADGRGLADILVPQQGPNYAVAKRLQRWRGVLAESEGHRVSFNVAPATWTHSVTKNQVLAAAYAGAGSFGVEIFEPDTARSLMAALLVHDLSAPAPERAHPEDLFSDQAAHGGLWRVGYEPRTALPFAAIGGLPLLGLRSAKKKVFG
;
A
#
# COMPACT_ATOMS: atom_id res chain seq x y z
N MET A 1 -39.59 -4.31 -0.98
CA MET A 1 -38.63 -4.83 -1.98
C MET A 1 -37.28 -4.36 -1.49
N ALA A 2 -36.35 -5.25 -1.18
CA ALA A 2 -34.98 -4.82 -0.90
C ALA A 2 -34.52 -4.04 -2.14
N GLU A 3 -34.08 -2.79 -1.98
CA GLU A 3 -33.42 -2.09 -3.07
C GLU A 3 -32.30 -3.00 -3.57
N SER A 4 -32.28 -3.29 -4.86
CA SER A 4 -31.21 -4.09 -5.44
C SER A 4 -29.91 -3.34 -5.22
N GLU A 5 -29.04 -3.91 -4.39
CA GLU A 5 -27.79 -3.26 -3.98
C GLU A 5 -26.91 -3.06 -5.22
N ILE A 6 -26.56 -1.80 -5.49
CA ILE A 6 -25.58 -1.45 -6.52
C ILE A 6 -24.21 -1.74 -5.93
N SER A 7 -23.33 -2.40 -6.67
CA SER A 7 -21.94 -2.60 -6.24
C SER A 7 -20.99 -2.55 -7.43
N LEU A 8 -19.83 -1.94 -7.20
CA LEU A 8 -18.70 -1.99 -8.13
C LEU A 8 -18.14 -3.42 -8.15
N THR A 9 -18.05 -4.01 -9.34
CA THR A 9 -17.65 -5.40 -9.51
C THR A 9 -17.07 -5.71 -10.89
N PHE A 10 -16.65 -6.95 -11.09
CA PHE A 10 -16.20 -7.46 -12.39
C PHE A 10 -17.43 -7.72 -13.28
N PRO A 11 -17.34 -7.48 -14.61
CA PRO A 11 -18.44 -7.73 -15.54
C PRO A 11 -18.94 -9.18 -15.50
N ALA A 12 -20.22 -9.37 -15.80
CA ALA A 12 -20.81 -10.69 -15.91
C ALA A 12 -20.30 -11.45 -17.15
N ASP A 13 -20.01 -12.74 -16.96
CA ASP A 13 -19.73 -13.73 -18.00
C ASP A 13 -20.59 -14.96 -17.73
N GLY A 14 -21.76 -15.01 -18.37
CA GLY A 14 -22.84 -15.92 -18.01
C GLY A 14 -23.26 -15.73 -16.55
N ASP A 15 -23.33 -16.82 -15.79
CA ASP A 15 -23.70 -16.81 -14.36
C ASP A 15 -22.52 -16.53 -13.42
N ARG A 16 -21.40 -15.99 -13.94
CA ARG A 16 -20.16 -15.76 -13.16
C ARG A 16 -19.61 -14.36 -13.38
N ARG A 17 -18.68 -13.96 -12.50
CA ARG A 17 -17.91 -12.72 -12.58
C ARG A 17 -16.41 -13.03 -12.46
N PRO A 18 -15.76 -13.56 -13.51
CA PRO A 18 -14.37 -13.98 -13.43
C PRO A 18 -13.44 -12.77 -13.37
N SER A 19 -12.52 -12.75 -12.40
CA SER A 19 -11.52 -11.67 -12.28
C SER A 19 -10.39 -11.80 -13.29
N THR A 20 -9.88 -13.02 -13.53
CA THR A 20 -8.69 -13.26 -14.36
C THR A 20 -8.71 -12.57 -15.73
N PRO A 21 -9.76 -12.70 -16.57
CA PRO A 21 -9.76 -12.04 -17.88
C PRO A 21 -9.65 -10.51 -17.78
N VAL A 22 -10.30 -9.92 -16.77
CA VAL A 22 -10.32 -8.48 -16.51
C VAL A 22 -8.94 -8.00 -16.03
N LEU A 23 -8.33 -8.70 -15.08
CA LEU A 23 -6.99 -8.38 -14.60
C LEU A 23 -5.95 -8.40 -15.73
N LYS A 24 -6.01 -9.43 -16.57
CA LYS A 24 -5.15 -9.56 -17.75
C LYS A 24 -5.37 -8.43 -18.74
N ALA A 25 -6.63 -8.07 -19.01
CA ALA A 25 -6.97 -6.98 -19.91
C ALA A 25 -6.42 -5.64 -19.41
N ILE A 26 -6.57 -5.34 -18.12
CA ILE A 26 -6.05 -4.11 -17.50
C ILE A 26 -4.52 -4.04 -17.66
N LEU A 27 -3.79 -5.09 -17.29
CA LEU A 27 -2.32 -5.07 -17.39
C LEU A 27 -1.84 -5.02 -18.85
N ALA A 28 -2.49 -5.75 -19.76
CA ALA A 28 -2.13 -5.74 -21.17
C ALA A 28 -2.37 -4.37 -21.82
N GLN A 29 -3.51 -3.73 -21.54
CA GLN A 29 -3.82 -2.39 -22.05
C GLN A 29 -2.88 -1.33 -21.48
N ALA A 30 -2.52 -1.43 -20.20
CA ALA A 30 -1.50 -0.57 -19.60
C ALA A 30 -0.13 -0.72 -20.28
N ALA A 31 0.27 -1.95 -20.60
CA ALA A 31 1.54 -2.22 -21.27
C ALA A 31 1.55 -1.80 -22.74
N GLN A 32 0.41 -1.86 -23.44
CA GLN A 32 0.29 -1.66 -24.88
C GLN A 32 0.95 -0.39 -25.45
N PRO A 33 0.82 0.81 -24.87
CA PRO A 33 1.47 2.02 -25.40
C PRO A 33 2.98 2.07 -25.19
N VAL A 34 3.53 1.25 -24.29
CA VAL A 34 4.94 1.29 -23.88
C VAL A 34 5.74 0.09 -24.40
N ASP A 35 5.16 -1.10 -24.30
CA ASP A 35 5.75 -2.38 -24.74
C ASP A 35 4.65 -3.28 -25.31
N ALA A 36 4.45 -3.16 -26.63
CA ALA A 36 3.43 -3.91 -27.37
C ALA A 36 3.69 -5.42 -27.39
N ASP A 37 4.93 -5.87 -27.21
CA ASP A 37 5.25 -7.30 -27.17
C ASP A 37 4.94 -7.88 -25.78
N LEU A 38 5.24 -7.16 -24.71
CA LEU A 38 4.76 -7.50 -23.37
C LEU A 38 3.23 -7.57 -23.31
N ALA A 39 2.52 -6.61 -23.92
CA ALA A 39 1.06 -6.63 -23.98
C ALA A 39 0.50 -7.89 -24.67
N LYS A 40 1.15 -8.34 -25.76
CA LYS A 40 0.81 -9.60 -26.44
C LYS A 40 1.07 -10.80 -25.53
N ASP A 41 2.21 -10.84 -24.85
CA ASP A 41 2.57 -11.93 -23.93
C ASP A 41 1.54 -12.04 -22.80
N ILE A 42 1.18 -10.92 -22.16
CA ILE A 42 0.14 -10.88 -21.12
C ILE A 42 -1.19 -11.42 -21.67
N THR A 43 -1.58 -10.99 -22.87
CA THR A 43 -2.84 -11.43 -23.48
C THR A 43 -2.82 -12.93 -23.76
N ALA A 44 -1.73 -13.44 -24.35
CA ALA A 44 -1.57 -14.83 -24.78
C ALA A 44 -1.32 -15.82 -23.64
N ASP A 45 -0.96 -15.33 -22.45
CA ASP A 45 -0.66 -16.16 -21.29
C ASP A 45 -1.83 -17.11 -20.92
N LYS A 46 -1.50 -18.37 -20.67
CA LYS A 46 -2.48 -19.42 -20.33
C LYS A 46 -2.41 -19.82 -18.87
N ASP A 47 -1.36 -19.45 -18.15
CA ASP A 47 -1.12 -19.84 -16.76
C ASP A 47 -0.94 -18.63 -15.84
N TRP A 48 -1.86 -17.67 -15.98
CA TRP A 48 -1.88 -16.40 -15.24
C TRP A 48 -1.68 -16.55 -13.73
N ARG A 49 -2.17 -17.64 -13.16
CA ARG A 49 -2.05 -17.89 -11.72
C ARG A 49 -0.59 -18.00 -11.28
N ASN A 50 0.29 -18.49 -12.15
CA ASN A 50 1.71 -18.70 -11.88
C ASN A 50 2.58 -17.62 -12.54
N ASP A 51 2.22 -17.18 -13.75
CA ASP A 51 3.09 -16.33 -14.58
C ASP A 51 2.93 -14.83 -14.28
N TYR A 52 1.88 -14.41 -13.56
CA TYR A 52 1.63 -12.99 -13.29
C TYR A 52 2.83 -12.29 -12.64
N VAL A 53 3.56 -12.96 -11.75
CA VAL A 53 4.67 -12.33 -11.04
C VAL A 53 5.75 -11.84 -12.00
N ASP A 54 6.15 -12.67 -12.96
CA ASP A 54 7.11 -12.27 -13.99
C ASP A 54 6.58 -11.11 -14.85
N LEU A 55 5.31 -11.21 -15.26
CA LEU A 55 4.67 -10.20 -16.11
C LEU A 55 4.60 -8.83 -15.43
N PHE A 56 4.35 -8.77 -14.11
CA PHE A 56 4.39 -7.54 -13.34
C PHE A 56 5.82 -6.98 -13.17
N GLY A 57 6.81 -7.86 -13.00
CA GLY A 57 8.23 -7.45 -13.00
C GLY A 57 8.63 -6.83 -14.35
N ARG A 58 8.24 -7.47 -15.47
CA ARG A 58 8.45 -6.94 -16.83
C ARG A 58 7.71 -5.61 -17.06
N ALA A 59 6.47 -5.49 -16.60
CA ALA A 59 5.71 -4.24 -16.69
C ALA A 59 6.39 -3.08 -15.93
N THR A 60 6.98 -3.37 -14.76
CA THR A 60 7.74 -2.38 -13.99
C THR A 60 8.99 -1.93 -14.75
N LEU A 61 9.70 -2.85 -15.43
CA LEU A 61 10.85 -2.50 -16.27
C LEU A 61 10.44 -1.69 -17.51
N ALA A 62 9.31 -2.03 -18.14
CA ALA A 62 8.78 -1.27 -19.26
C ALA A 62 8.42 0.17 -18.84
N ALA A 63 7.75 0.34 -17.68
CA ALA A 63 7.48 1.67 -17.11
C ALA A 63 8.76 2.45 -16.78
N ALA A 64 9.83 1.76 -16.37
CA ALA A 64 11.12 2.37 -16.04
C ALA A 64 11.92 2.89 -17.25
N SER A 65 11.49 2.58 -18.48
CA SER A 65 12.25 2.92 -19.70
C SER A 65 12.34 4.43 -19.96
N SER A 66 11.35 5.21 -19.53
CA SER A 66 11.36 6.68 -19.56
C SER A 66 10.30 7.27 -18.64
N LYS A 67 10.38 8.58 -18.36
CA LYS A 67 9.34 9.31 -17.62
C LYS A 67 7.99 9.17 -18.30
N GLU A 68 7.98 9.34 -19.61
CA GLU A 68 6.79 9.27 -20.46
C GLU A 68 6.20 7.86 -20.41
N ALA A 69 7.02 6.80 -20.45
CA ALA A 69 6.57 5.43 -20.35
C ALA A 69 5.84 5.14 -19.03
N ALA A 70 6.39 5.60 -17.89
CA ALA A 70 5.74 5.44 -16.60
C ALA A 70 4.37 6.13 -16.53
N ILE A 71 4.29 7.37 -17.06
CA ILE A 71 3.05 8.16 -17.07
C ILE A 71 2.01 7.57 -18.03
N GLU A 72 2.41 7.20 -19.26
CA GLU A 72 1.49 6.60 -20.25
C GLU A 72 0.98 5.24 -19.79
N MET A 73 1.82 4.39 -19.20
CA MET A 73 1.38 3.11 -18.63
C MET A 73 0.40 3.32 -17.47
N ALA A 74 0.66 4.30 -16.61
CA ALA A 74 -0.23 4.62 -15.50
C ALA A 74 -1.60 5.10 -15.99
N ARG A 75 -1.62 6.03 -16.95
CA ARG A 75 -2.85 6.52 -17.57
C ARG A 75 -3.64 5.40 -18.24
N ALA A 76 -3.01 4.65 -19.14
CA ALA A 76 -3.66 3.57 -19.87
C ALA A 76 -4.18 2.46 -18.94
N GLY A 77 -3.48 2.16 -17.84
CA GLY A 77 -3.92 1.18 -16.86
C GLY A 77 -5.15 1.61 -16.05
N LEU A 78 -5.23 2.88 -15.67
CA LEU A 78 -6.40 3.45 -14.97
C LEU A 78 -7.60 3.58 -15.92
N GLU A 79 -7.37 4.03 -17.16
CA GLU A 79 -8.40 4.06 -18.22
C GLU A 79 -8.94 2.66 -18.48
N ALA A 80 -8.06 1.66 -18.66
CA ALA A 80 -8.47 0.27 -18.85
C ALA A 80 -9.28 -0.28 -17.67
N MET A 81 -8.94 0.09 -16.43
CA MET A 81 -9.75 -0.27 -15.27
C MET A 81 -11.14 0.38 -15.33
N HIS A 82 -11.23 1.68 -15.64
CA HIS A 82 -12.50 2.39 -15.78
C HIS A 82 -13.37 1.85 -16.94
N ASP A 83 -12.75 1.39 -18.03
CA ASP A 83 -13.45 0.87 -19.20
C ASP A 83 -13.84 -0.62 -19.09
N THR A 84 -13.34 -1.34 -18.08
CA THR A 84 -13.60 -2.78 -17.93
C THR A 84 -14.44 -3.14 -16.72
N LEU A 85 -14.25 -2.46 -15.59
CA LEU A 85 -15.07 -2.70 -14.40
C LEU A 85 -16.45 -2.05 -14.56
N VAL A 86 -17.40 -2.54 -13.76
CA VAL A 86 -18.81 -2.13 -13.85
C VAL A 86 -19.40 -1.83 -12.48
N LEU A 87 -20.39 -0.95 -12.45
CA LEU A 87 -21.40 -0.92 -11.40
C LEU A 87 -22.55 -1.83 -11.81
N ALA A 88 -22.79 -2.86 -11.01
CA ALA A 88 -23.88 -3.81 -11.23
C ALA A 88 -25.01 -3.54 -10.24
N LYS A 89 -26.24 -3.45 -10.74
CA LYS A 89 -27.44 -3.61 -9.90
C LYS A 89 -27.61 -5.10 -9.63
N ASP A 90 -27.69 -5.49 -8.36
CA ASP A 90 -27.77 -6.90 -7.95
C ASP A 90 -26.52 -7.69 -8.36
N ALA A 91 -25.38 -7.34 -7.78
CA ALA A 91 -24.09 -7.95 -8.10
C ALA A 91 -24.04 -9.47 -7.81
N GLU A 92 -24.91 -9.98 -6.92
CA GLU A 92 -25.02 -11.40 -6.57
C GLU A 92 -25.66 -12.24 -7.68
N HIS A 93 -26.42 -11.62 -8.58
CA HIS A 93 -27.04 -12.28 -9.73
C HIS A 93 -26.49 -11.71 -11.05
N PRO A 94 -25.37 -12.28 -11.57
CA PRO A 94 -24.68 -11.74 -12.74
C PRO A 94 -25.60 -11.55 -13.96
N ASN A 95 -25.66 -10.32 -14.46
CA ASN A 95 -26.44 -9.97 -15.64
C ASN A 95 -25.89 -8.68 -16.28
N ALA A 96 -25.32 -8.82 -17.48
CA ALA A 96 -24.75 -7.70 -18.22
C ALA A 96 -25.77 -6.59 -18.56
N ALA A 97 -27.08 -6.89 -18.59
CA ALA A 97 -28.12 -5.88 -18.83
C ALA A 97 -28.31 -4.90 -17.66
N ASN A 98 -27.81 -5.25 -16.48
CA ASN A 98 -27.93 -4.46 -15.25
C ASN A 98 -26.60 -3.77 -14.86
N GLU A 99 -25.67 -3.70 -15.79
CA GLU A 99 -24.30 -3.23 -15.57
C GLU A 99 -24.03 -1.94 -16.34
N VAL A 100 -23.31 -1.03 -15.69
CA VAL A 100 -22.80 0.20 -16.31
C VAL A 100 -21.29 0.23 -16.12
N VAL A 101 -20.55 0.39 -17.22
CA VAL A 101 -19.09 0.54 -17.19
C VAL A 101 -18.70 1.80 -16.40
N LEU A 102 -17.64 1.74 -15.60
CA LEU A 102 -17.28 2.85 -14.70
C LEU A 102 -17.02 4.16 -15.45
N SER A 103 -16.35 4.12 -16.60
CA SER A 103 -16.09 5.30 -17.43
C SER A 103 -17.35 6.00 -17.94
N LYS A 104 -18.50 5.31 -17.93
CA LYS A 104 -19.81 5.85 -18.34
C LYS A 104 -20.71 6.17 -17.15
N THR A 105 -20.20 6.06 -15.93
CA THR A 105 -20.97 6.26 -14.71
C THR A 105 -20.95 7.71 -14.26
N GLU A 106 -22.13 8.24 -13.93
CA GLU A 106 -22.29 9.45 -13.13
C GLU A 106 -22.32 9.09 -11.64
N LEU A 107 -21.35 9.60 -10.88
CA LEU A 107 -21.30 9.45 -9.42
C LEU A 107 -22.17 10.53 -8.77
N ASN A 108 -23.46 10.25 -8.68
CA ASN A 108 -24.41 11.12 -8.00
C ASN A 108 -24.63 10.61 -6.57
N ALA A 109 -24.60 11.53 -5.59
CA ALA A 109 -25.09 11.22 -4.25
C ALA A 109 -26.59 10.97 -4.32
N THR A 110 -27.01 9.86 -3.73
CA THR A 110 -28.40 9.37 -3.68
C THR A 110 -28.98 9.43 -2.28
N ARG A 111 -28.12 9.44 -1.26
CA ARG A 111 -28.47 9.47 0.15
C ARG A 111 -28.22 10.85 0.74
N ALA A 112 -29.09 11.25 1.66
CA ALA A 112 -28.88 12.42 2.49
C ALA A 112 -28.05 12.00 3.72
N LEU A 113 -26.73 12.05 3.59
CA LEU A 113 -25.80 11.69 4.67
C LEU A 113 -25.56 12.89 5.59
N GLU A 114 -25.70 12.69 6.90
CA GLU A 114 -25.31 13.66 7.92
C GLU A 114 -23.88 13.40 8.40
N SER A 115 -23.27 14.37 9.08
CA SER A 115 -21.94 14.20 9.67
C SER A 115 -22.02 14.04 11.19
N GLN A 116 -21.49 12.95 11.73
CA GLN A 116 -21.24 12.78 13.16
C GLN A 116 -19.76 13.00 13.45
N THR A 117 -19.47 13.92 14.36
CA THR A 117 -18.10 14.17 14.86
C THR A 117 -17.91 13.53 16.23
N ILE A 118 -16.82 12.79 16.39
CA ILE A 118 -16.37 12.16 17.63
C ILE A 118 -15.10 12.90 18.07
N PRO A 119 -15.18 13.85 19.02
CA PRO A 119 -14.02 14.60 19.46
C PRO A 119 -13.13 13.75 20.38
N GLY A 120 -11.82 13.93 20.24
CA GLY A 120 -10.84 13.51 21.22
C GLY A 120 -10.90 14.37 22.48
N THR A 121 -10.36 13.84 23.57
CA THR A 121 -10.36 14.51 24.89
C THR A 121 -8.98 14.61 25.51
N ALA A 122 -7.96 14.00 24.89
CA ALA A 122 -6.58 14.05 25.37
C ALA A 122 -5.88 15.34 24.92
N ALA A 123 -4.76 15.65 25.59
CA ALA A 123 -3.86 16.69 25.13
C ALA A 123 -3.05 16.20 23.91
N ALA A 124 -2.87 17.06 22.91
CA ALA A 124 -2.09 16.73 21.72
C ALA A 124 -0.62 16.48 22.07
N GLU A 125 -0.07 15.39 21.54
CA GLU A 125 1.36 15.11 21.63
C GLU A 125 2.15 16.02 20.69
N ARG A 126 3.13 16.73 21.24
CA ARG A 126 3.97 17.71 20.52
C ARG A 126 5.40 17.24 20.29
N GLU A 127 5.63 15.94 20.37
CA GLU A 127 6.92 15.31 20.13
C GLU A 127 6.68 13.97 19.44
N LEU A 128 7.45 13.66 18.39
CA LEU A 128 7.38 12.37 17.74
C LEU A 128 7.91 11.28 18.68
N ARG A 129 7.04 10.34 19.05
CA ARG A 129 7.38 9.15 19.84
C ARG A 129 7.12 7.89 19.04
N VAL A 130 8.14 7.05 18.91
CA VAL A 130 8.07 5.78 18.18
C VAL A 130 8.31 4.62 19.14
N PRO A 131 7.33 3.73 19.34
CA PRO A 131 7.54 2.52 20.13
C PRO A 131 8.48 1.59 19.37
N TYR A 132 9.54 1.10 20.00
CA TYR A 132 10.45 0.11 19.40
C TYR A 132 11.09 -0.76 20.47
N LYS A 133 10.98 -2.09 20.34
CA LYS A 133 11.58 -3.09 21.24
C LYS A 133 11.35 -2.80 22.74
N GLY A 134 10.11 -2.43 23.09
CA GLY A 134 9.70 -2.15 24.48
C GLY A 134 10.10 -0.77 25.02
N LYS A 135 10.71 0.09 24.18
CA LYS A 135 11.03 1.48 24.50
C LYS A 135 10.13 2.43 23.72
N GLN A 136 10.03 3.67 24.20
CA GLN A 136 9.44 4.80 23.46
C GLN A 136 10.59 5.73 23.05
N LEU A 137 10.97 5.68 21.78
CA LEU A 137 12.08 6.48 21.24
C LEU A 137 11.57 7.87 20.85
N SER A 138 12.32 8.91 21.20
CA SER A 138 12.06 10.29 20.75
C SER A 138 13.35 11.10 20.73
N GLY A 139 13.30 12.28 20.11
CA GLY A 139 14.45 13.18 19.99
C GLY A 139 15.70 12.46 19.46
N GLN A 140 16.83 12.65 20.14
CA GLN A 140 18.11 12.05 19.74
C GLN A 140 18.09 10.51 19.73
N GLN A 141 17.36 9.87 20.65
CA GLN A 141 17.29 8.40 20.70
C GLN A 141 16.63 7.81 19.45
N LEU A 142 15.65 8.51 18.88
CA LEU A 142 15.04 8.13 17.62
C LEU A 142 16.00 8.36 16.45
N ILE A 143 16.70 9.50 16.42
CA ILE A 143 17.70 9.81 15.38
C ILE A 143 18.82 8.76 15.35
N ASP A 144 19.35 8.37 16.51
CA ASP A 144 20.39 7.35 16.61
C ASP A 144 19.89 5.98 16.11
N GLN A 145 18.64 5.62 16.42
CA GLN A 145 18.04 4.38 15.94
C GLN A 145 17.78 4.38 14.43
N LEU A 146 17.43 5.54 13.84
CA LEU A 146 17.33 5.69 12.39
C LEU A 146 18.70 5.50 11.73
N GLY A 147 19.76 6.04 12.33
CA GLY A 147 21.15 5.79 11.91
C GLY A 147 21.52 4.31 11.92
N ASP A 148 21.23 3.59 13.00
CA ASP A 148 21.41 2.12 13.08
C ASP A 148 20.65 1.39 11.97
N TRP A 149 19.40 1.78 11.68
CA TRP A 149 18.64 1.16 10.60
C TRP A 149 19.24 1.43 9.22
N VAL A 150 19.79 2.62 8.96
CA VAL A 150 20.50 2.92 7.70
C VAL A 150 21.79 2.10 7.60
N GLU A 151 22.61 2.07 8.66
CA GLU A 151 23.85 1.28 8.69
C GLU A 151 23.58 -0.21 8.45
N ARG A 152 22.51 -0.74 9.04
CA ARG A 152 22.05 -2.11 8.87
C ARG A 152 21.24 -2.34 7.59
N GLN A 153 21.11 -1.32 6.74
CA GLN A 153 20.46 -1.39 5.43
C GLN A 153 18.98 -1.80 5.52
N ILE A 154 18.28 -1.37 6.57
CA ILE A 154 16.86 -1.67 6.83
C ILE A 154 15.93 -0.65 6.18
N VAL A 155 16.37 0.62 6.14
CA VAL A 155 15.66 1.75 5.55
C VAL A 155 16.62 2.56 4.69
N GLU A 156 16.09 3.29 3.72
CA GLU A 156 16.90 4.19 2.89
C GLU A 156 17.37 5.42 3.68
N PRO A 157 18.54 6.01 3.37
CA PRO A 157 19.02 7.22 4.03
C PRO A 157 18.02 8.39 3.98
N SER A 158 17.28 8.51 2.87
CA SER A 158 16.24 9.53 2.70
C SER A 158 15.07 9.35 3.67
N PHE A 159 14.74 8.12 4.07
CA PHE A 159 13.74 7.86 5.11
C PHE A 159 14.21 8.39 6.46
N ALA A 160 15.44 8.07 6.86
CA ALA A 160 16.01 8.55 8.11
C ALA A 160 16.10 10.09 8.16
N ALA A 161 16.45 10.71 7.03
CA ALA A 161 16.49 12.16 6.90
C ALA A 161 15.09 12.79 7.09
N ALA A 162 14.07 12.27 6.39
CA ALA A 162 12.70 12.75 6.46
C ALA A 162 12.14 12.66 7.89
N ILE A 163 12.27 11.50 8.55
CA ILE A 163 11.82 11.35 9.95
C ILE A 163 12.60 12.27 10.89
N SER A 164 13.90 12.45 10.68
CA SER A 164 14.71 13.37 11.48
C SER A 164 14.26 14.83 11.32
N GLU A 165 13.75 15.21 10.15
CA GLU A 165 13.20 16.55 9.91
C GLU A 165 11.89 16.76 10.67
N VAL A 166 11.02 15.75 10.74
CA VAL A 166 9.81 15.80 11.58
C VAL A 166 10.18 15.91 13.07
N VAL A 167 11.22 15.23 13.52
CA VAL A 167 11.74 15.38 14.90
C VAL A 167 12.17 16.81 15.19
N ARG A 168 12.72 17.53 14.20
CA ARG A 168 13.18 18.92 14.35
C ARG A 168 12.06 19.95 14.19
N ASN A 169 10.95 19.59 13.53
CA ASN A 169 9.79 20.44 13.27
C ASN A 169 8.51 19.80 13.86
N PRO A 170 8.41 19.66 15.20
CA PRO A 170 7.32 18.96 15.85
C PRO A 170 5.93 19.60 15.61
N GLU A 171 5.87 20.87 15.22
CA GLU A 171 4.64 21.56 14.85
C GLU A 171 3.99 21.00 13.56
N TRP A 172 4.72 20.24 12.75
CA TRP A 172 4.16 19.57 11.57
C TRP A 172 3.23 18.41 11.94
N LEU A 173 3.42 17.80 13.12
CA LEU A 173 2.67 16.60 13.54
C LEU A 173 1.15 16.81 13.52
N SER A 174 0.69 18.02 13.84
CA SER A 174 -0.73 18.37 13.85
C SER A 174 -1.30 18.71 12.47
N LEU A 175 -0.49 18.64 11.40
CA LEU A 175 -0.85 19.01 10.02
C LEU A 175 -1.65 20.32 9.93
N PRO A 176 -1.09 21.46 10.36
CA PRO A 176 -1.85 22.71 10.47
C PRO A 176 -2.58 23.08 9.18
N GLY A 177 -3.88 23.39 9.28
CA GLY A 177 -4.72 23.78 8.14
C GLY A 177 -5.17 22.65 7.23
N LYS A 178 -4.79 21.39 7.52
CA LYS A 178 -5.15 20.23 6.72
C LYS A 178 -6.21 19.36 7.40
N ARG A 179 -7.01 18.69 6.59
CA ARG A 179 -7.95 17.65 7.03
C ARG A 179 -7.64 16.35 6.28
N VAL A 180 -7.57 15.24 7.01
CA VAL A 180 -7.18 13.95 6.42
C VAL A 180 -8.39 13.05 6.24
N ALA A 181 -8.82 12.83 5.00
CA ALA A 181 -9.79 11.81 4.67
C ALA A 181 -9.12 10.43 4.59
N MET A 182 -9.68 9.46 5.28
CA MET A 182 -9.13 8.11 5.41
C MET A 182 -10.13 7.08 4.92
N ILE A 183 -9.89 6.57 3.71
CA ILE A 183 -10.60 5.39 3.20
C ILE A 183 -9.96 4.15 3.84
N GLY A 184 -10.75 3.38 4.58
CA GLY A 184 -10.25 2.30 5.44
C GLY A 184 -9.64 2.82 6.74
N ALA A 185 -10.29 3.79 7.39
CA ALA A 185 -9.83 4.41 8.65
C ALA A 185 -9.57 3.38 9.77
N GLY A 186 -10.32 2.28 9.80
CA GLY A 186 -10.19 1.18 10.75
C GLY A 186 -9.06 0.19 10.45
N SER A 187 -8.27 0.42 9.40
CA SER A 187 -7.12 -0.42 9.03
C SER A 187 -6.07 -0.50 10.14
N GLU A 188 -5.36 -1.63 10.21
CA GLU A 188 -4.33 -1.89 11.22
C GLU A 188 -3.09 -1.01 10.99
N MET A 189 -2.68 -0.85 9.73
CA MET A 189 -1.49 -0.10 9.33
C MET A 189 -1.77 1.40 9.07
N GLY A 190 -3.03 1.80 8.91
CA GLY A 190 -3.38 3.19 8.62
C GLY A 190 -2.97 4.15 9.74
N PRO A 191 -2.66 5.42 9.40
CA PRO A 191 -2.10 6.40 10.34
C PRO A 191 -3.12 7.00 11.32
N LEU A 192 -4.34 6.43 11.45
CA LEU A 192 -5.44 7.02 12.21
C LEU A 192 -5.03 7.36 13.66
N GLU A 193 -4.41 6.42 14.37
CA GLU A 193 -4.08 6.62 15.78
C GLU A 193 -2.95 7.65 16.00
N PRO A 194 -1.80 7.61 15.29
CA PRO A 194 -0.84 8.71 15.36
C PRO A 194 -1.44 10.08 15.04
N LEU A 195 -2.22 10.20 13.96
CA LEU A 195 -2.84 11.46 13.56
C LEU A 195 -3.77 12.01 14.66
N LEU A 196 -4.61 11.15 15.24
CA LEU A 196 -5.47 11.55 16.35
C LEU A 196 -4.67 11.94 17.61
N ARG A 197 -3.55 11.27 17.91
CA ARG A 197 -2.66 11.66 19.03
C ARG A 197 -2.05 13.04 18.83
N TRP A 198 -1.77 13.42 17.58
CA TRP A 198 -1.20 14.73 17.23
C TRP A 198 -2.23 15.84 17.07
N GLY A 199 -3.52 15.54 17.19
CA GLY A 199 -4.58 16.56 17.14
C GLY A 199 -5.20 16.78 15.76
N VAL A 200 -4.96 15.87 14.80
CA VAL A 200 -5.47 16.01 13.43
C VAL A 200 -6.96 15.71 13.34
N ASP A 201 -7.68 16.51 12.55
CA ASP A 201 -9.07 16.25 12.15
C ASP A 201 -9.13 15.24 10.99
N VAL A 202 -9.83 14.13 11.22
CA VAL A 202 -9.92 13.02 10.28
C VAL A 202 -11.34 12.85 9.77
N LEU A 203 -11.51 12.78 8.44
CA LEU A 203 -12.74 12.32 7.80
C LEU A 203 -12.64 10.81 7.58
N ALA A 204 -13.36 10.01 8.35
CA ALA A 204 -13.27 8.56 8.28
C ALA A 204 -14.30 7.97 7.31
N ILE A 205 -13.82 7.18 6.35
CA ILE A 205 -14.64 6.35 5.46
C ILE A 205 -14.26 4.89 5.73
N ASP A 206 -15.22 4.11 6.23
CA ASP A 206 -15.05 2.67 6.43
C ASP A 206 -16.42 1.98 6.40
N LEU A 207 -16.40 0.65 6.36
CA LEU A 207 -17.60 -0.18 6.25
C LEU A 207 -18.61 0.13 7.36
N PRO A 208 -19.92 0.08 7.07
CA PRO A 208 -20.99 0.31 8.05
C PRO A 208 -21.18 -0.91 8.96
N LEU A 209 -20.16 -1.20 9.78
CA LEU A 209 -20.12 -2.33 10.71
C LEU A 209 -19.77 -1.83 12.10
N ASP A 210 -20.59 -2.14 13.11
CA ASP A 210 -20.40 -1.72 14.50
C ASP A 210 -18.97 -2.00 15.01
N ARG A 211 -18.46 -3.22 14.77
CA ARG A 211 -17.10 -3.62 15.19
C ARG A 211 -15.99 -2.73 14.65
N VAL A 212 -16.18 -2.10 13.48
CA VAL A 212 -15.21 -1.19 12.86
C VAL A 212 -15.28 0.15 13.57
N TRP A 213 -16.49 0.68 13.72
CA TRP A 213 -16.73 1.97 14.33
C TRP A 213 -16.49 2.00 15.84
N ASP A 214 -16.68 0.89 16.55
CA ASP A 214 -16.27 0.74 17.95
C ASP A 214 -14.76 0.96 18.11
N ARG A 215 -13.95 0.39 17.21
CA ARG A 215 -12.49 0.57 17.24
C ARG A 215 -12.08 2.00 16.88
N ILE A 216 -12.73 2.59 15.87
CA ILE A 216 -12.46 3.97 15.44
C ILE A 216 -12.84 4.94 16.58
N ARG A 217 -14.04 4.80 17.15
CA ARG A 217 -14.52 5.62 18.28
C ARG A 217 -13.60 5.51 19.49
N ALA A 218 -13.16 4.30 19.83
CA ALA A 218 -12.23 4.08 20.93
C ALA A 218 -10.86 4.76 20.69
N LYS A 219 -10.37 4.81 19.44
CA LYS A 219 -9.15 5.55 19.09
C LYS A 219 -9.38 7.07 19.15
N ALA A 220 -10.49 7.56 18.59
CA ALA A 220 -10.87 8.97 18.58
C ALA A 220 -10.94 9.54 20.00
N GLN A 221 -11.69 8.90 20.89
CA GLN A 221 -11.90 9.38 22.27
C GLN A 221 -10.61 9.45 23.10
N ARG A 222 -9.63 8.59 22.82
CA ARG A 222 -8.30 8.59 23.47
C ARG A 222 -7.32 9.59 22.83
N GLY A 223 -7.60 10.06 21.63
CA GLY A 223 -6.78 11.03 20.93
C GLY A 223 -7.06 12.47 21.36
N ALA A 224 -6.32 13.39 20.75
CA ALA A 224 -6.51 14.83 20.85
C ALA A 224 -7.26 15.42 19.63
N GLY A 225 -7.19 14.72 18.48
CA GLY A 225 -7.89 15.09 17.25
C GLY A 225 -9.34 14.63 17.25
N SER A 226 -10.01 14.80 16.11
CA SER A 226 -11.41 14.42 15.93
C SER A 226 -11.60 13.44 14.77
N VAL A 227 -12.64 12.60 14.85
CA VAL A 227 -13.09 11.80 13.71
C VAL A 227 -14.48 12.26 13.32
N THR A 228 -14.65 12.69 12.07
CA THR A 228 -15.95 12.97 11.45
C THR A 228 -16.25 11.88 10.44
N ALA A 229 -17.48 11.35 10.47
CA ALA A 229 -17.92 10.28 9.60
C ALA A 229 -19.37 10.49 9.17
N ALA A 230 -19.73 9.93 8.02
CA ALA A 230 -21.09 9.97 7.52
C ALA A 230 -22.02 9.07 8.33
N VAL A 231 -23.23 9.56 8.57
CA VAL A 231 -24.34 8.82 9.19
C VAL A 231 -25.53 8.85 8.23
N ASP A 232 -26.10 7.69 7.98
CA ASP A 232 -27.33 7.56 7.20
C ASP A 232 -28.55 7.95 8.05
N ALA A 233 -29.70 8.17 7.41
CA ALA A 233 -30.93 8.62 8.07
C ALA A 233 -31.46 7.63 9.12
N ASP A 234 -31.10 6.35 9.01
CA ASP A 234 -31.44 5.30 9.98
C ASP A 234 -30.45 5.23 11.18
N GLY A 235 -29.44 6.10 11.20
CA GLY A 235 -28.40 6.13 12.22
C GLY A 235 -27.19 5.24 11.93
N THR A 236 -27.15 4.56 10.78
CA THR A 236 -26.01 3.73 10.39
C THR A 236 -24.79 4.60 10.12
N LEU A 237 -23.71 4.34 10.85
CA LEU A 237 -22.44 5.06 10.71
C LEU A 237 -21.55 4.36 9.67
N GLY A 238 -20.99 5.13 8.74
CA GLY A 238 -20.05 4.66 7.72
C GLY A 238 -20.67 4.40 6.35
N ILE A 239 -19.80 4.12 5.37
CA ILE A 239 -20.15 3.98 3.95
C ILE A 239 -19.37 2.80 3.36
N ASP A 240 -20.05 1.81 2.78
CA ASP A 240 -19.37 0.82 1.92
C ASP A 240 -19.07 1.49 0.58
N LEU A 241 -17.80 1.86 0.39
CA LEU A 241 -17.34 2.56 -0.79
C LEU A 241 -17.64 1.81 -2.10
N ARG A 242 -17.72 0.47 -2.07
CA ARG A 242 -18.01 -0.34 -3.27
C ARG A 242 -19.44 -0.15 -3.75
N SER A 243 -20.37 0.06 -2.83
CA SER A 243 -21.79 0.21 -3.12
C SER A 243 -22.21 1.68 -3.22
N HIS A 244 -21.50 2.57 -2.51
CA HIS A 244 -21.91 3.95 -2.26
C HIS A 244 -20.81 4.98 -2.59
N ALA A 245 -20.06 4.75 -3.67
CA ALA A 245 -19.01 5.68 -4.11
C ALA A 245 -19.53 7.10 -4.39
N GLY A 246 -20.73 7.23 -4.96
CA GLY A 246 -21.38 8.53 -5.21
C GLY A 246 -21.75 9.26 -3.92
N ASP A 247 -22.28 8.54 -2.94
CA ASP A 247 -22.61 9.11 -1.62
C ASP A 247 -21.34 9.50 -0.86
N ALA A 248 -20.28 8.67 -0.93
CA ALA A 248 -18.97 8.99 -0.37
C ALA A 248 -18.34 10.25 -0.99
N LEU A 249 -18.43 10.40 -2.32
CA LEU A 249 -17.95 11.59 -3.03
C LEU A 249 -18.69 12.85 -2.58
N GLY A 250 -20.03 12.81 -2.54
CA GLY A 250 -20.85 13.94 -2.10
C GLY A 250 -20.52 14.33 -0.66
N TRP A 251 -20.57 13.38 0.26
CA TRP A 251 -20.24 13.62 1.67
C TRP A 251 -18.81 14.14 1.86
N LEU A 252 -17.83 13.56 1.17
CA LEU A 252 -16.43 13.98 1.29
C LEU A 252 -16.21 15.40 0.74
N SER A 253 -16.92 15.78 -0.32
CA SER A 253 -16.89 17.14 -0.87
C SER A 253 -17.33 18.14 0.19
N ASP A 254 -18.49 17.91 0.82
CA ASP A 254 -19.07 18.80 1.84
C ASP A 254 -18.24 18.80 3.12
N ALA A 255 -17.91 17.61 3.65
CA ALA A 255 -17.15 17.47 4.89
C ALA A 255 -15.70 17.94 4.76
N GLY A 256 -15.17 18.02 3.54
CA GLY A 256 -13.83 18.51 3.23
C GLY A 256 -13.73 20.03 3.13
N GLU A 257 -14.83 20.77 3.13
CA GLU A 257 -14.80 22.22 2.91
C GLU A 257 -13.98 22.97 3.98
N GLY A 258 -13.31 24.05 3.54
CA GLY A 258 -12.60 24.99 4.42
C GLY A 258 -11.22 24.53 4.93
N ALA A 259 -10.69 23.41 4.45
CA ALA A 259 -9.34 22.92 4.78
C ALA A 259 -8.64 22.31 3.56
N ASP A 260 -7.31 22.32 3.55
CA ASP A 260 -6.53 21.56 2.56
C ASP A 260 -6.81 20.07 2.76
N LEU A 261 -7.34 19.40 1.74
CA LEU A 261 -7.74 18.01 1.86
C LEU A 261 -6.59 17.06 1.53
N VAL A 262 -6.41 16.04 2.36
CA VAL A 262 -5.54 14.90 2.08
C VAL A 262 -6.40 13.64 2.01
N ILE A 263 -6.45 12.95 0.87
CA ILE A 263 -7.17 11.68 0.72
C ILE A 263 -6.18 10.52 0.81
N GLY A 264 -6.28 9.76 1.90
CA GLY A 264 -5.51 8.55 2.13
C GLY A 264 -6.32 7.28 1.90
N MET A 265 -5.77 6.36 1.10
CA MET A 265 -6.38 5.06 0.83
C MET A 265 -5.62 3.94 1.54
N TYR A 266 -6.20 3.48 2.64
CA TYR A 266 -5.65 2.44 3.52
C TYR A 266 -6.55 1.20 3.62
N ALA A 267 -7.69 1.19 2.91
CA ALA A 267 -8.58 0.05 2.87
C ALA A 267 -7.89 -1.16 2.24
N TYR A 268 -8.15 -2.32 2.82
CA TYR A 268 -7.66 -3.61 2.35
C TYR A 268 -8.82 -4.59 2.38
N ALA A 269 -8.92 -5.38 1.32
CA ALA A 269 -9.82 -6.52 1.25
C ALA A 269 -9.09 -7.71 0.63
N ASP A 270 -9.64 -8.91 0.80
CA ASP A 270 -9.05 -10.12 0.25
C ASP A 270 -9.47 -10.33 -1.20
N SER A 271 -8.51 -10.72 -2.05
CA SER A 271 -8.75 -11.15 -3.42
C SER A 271 -9.51 -10.10 -4.26
N ALA A 272 -10.54 -10.52 -5.00
CA ALA A 272 -11.38 -9.70 -5.88
C ALA A 272 -11.92 -8.42 -5.21
N ALA A 273 -12.27 -8.48 -3.92
CA ALA A 273 -12.80 -7.33 -3.19
C ALA A 273 -11.76 -6.20 -3.04
N HIS A 274 -10.46 -6.51 -3.08
CA HIS A 274 -9.40 -5.50 -3.03
C HIS A 274 -9.38 -4.65 -4.30
N VAL A 275 -9.56 -5.30 -5.45
CA VAL A 275 -9.65 -4.59 -6.74
C VAL A 275 -10.88 -3.70 -6.71
N GLN A 276 -12.04 -4.23 -6.28
CA GLN A 276 -13.29 -3.46 -6.19
C GLN A 276 -13.16 -2.20 -5.31
N VAL A 277 -12.65 -2.33 -4.08
CA VAL A 277 -12.52 -1.17 -3.18
C VAL A 277 -11.44 -0.18 -3.67
N THR A 278 -10.39 -0.67 -4.33
CA THR A 278 -9.37 0.19 -4.94
C THR A 278 -9.95 0.99 -6.11
N SER A 279 -10.70 0.35 -6.98
CA SER A 279 -11.34 1.02 -8.12
C SER A 279 -12.43 1.99 -7.68
N ALA A 280 -13.19 1.66 -6.62
CA ALA A 280 -14.15 2.58 -6.04
C ALA A 280 -13.48 3.82 -5.43
N ALA A 281 -12.34 3.62 -4.73
CA ALA A 281 -11.54 4.72 -4.23
C ALA A 281 -10.93 5.57 -5.35
N ASP A 282 -10.43 4.94 -6.41
CA ASP A 282 -9.86 5.66 -7.57
C ASP A 282 -10.89 6.56 -8.24
N LEU A 283 -12.11 6.07 -8.43
CA LEU A 283 -13.24 6.85 -8.94
C LEU A 283 -13.53 8.09 -8.08
N VAL A 284 -13.59 7.95 -6.76
CA VAL A 284 -13.80 9.09 -5.85
C VAL A 284 -12.62 10.05 -5.91
N ILE A 285 -11.39 9.53 -5.87
CA ILE A 285 -10.15 10.31 -5.93
C ILE A 285 -10.10 11.12 -7.22
N GLU A 286 -10.32 10.51 -8.38
CA GLU A 286 -10.29 11.18 -9.68
C GLU A 286 -11.24 12.39 -9.72
N ARG A 287 -12.49 12.20 -9.25
CA ARG A 287 -13.47 13.30 -9.21
C ARG A 287 -13.08 14.37 -8.20
N MET A 288 -12.52 13.99 -7.05
CA MET A 288 -12.03 14.94 -6.04
C MET A 288 -10.84 15.75 -6.55
N LEU A 289 -9.87 15.14 -7.23
CA LEU A 289 -8.73 15.87 -7.82
C LEU A 289 -9.19 16.88 -8.87
N ALA A 290 -10.17 16.49 -9.71
CA ALA A 290 -10.74 17.39 -10.71
C ALA A 290 -11.51 18.57 -10.09
N ALA A 291 -12.26 18.33 -9.00
CA ALA A 291 -13.04 19.37 -8.32
C ALA A 291 -12.17 20.25 -7.39
N ARG A 292 -11.10 19.68 -6.83
CA ARG A 292 -10.24 20.27 -5.81
C ARG A 292 -8.76 20.01 -6.15
N PRO A 293 -8.17 20.83 -7.05
CA PRO A 293 -6.81 20.60 -7.54
C PRO A 293 -5.71 20.65 -6.47
N ASP A 294 -6.00 21.25 -5.32
CA ASP A 294 -5.13 21.34 -4.13
C ASP A 294 -5.12 20.07 -3.28
N THR A 295 -5.95 19.07 -3.60
CA THR A 295 -6.03 17.82 -2.85
C THR A 295 -4.72 17.03 -2.94
N ALA A 296 -4.20 16.65 -1.77
CA ALA A 296 -3.06 15.75 -1.66
C ALA A 296 -3.52 14.29 -1.50
N LEU A 297 -2.67 13.33 -1.85
CA LEU A 297 -2.99 11.91 -1.78
C LEU A 297 -2.00 11.14 -0.92
N SER A 298 -2.44 10.05 -0.29
CA SER A 298 -1.58 9.19 0.52
C SER A 298 -1.88 7.69 0.41
N TRP A 299 -0.82 6.89 0.33
CA TRP A 299 -0.87 5.43 0.40
C TRP A 299 0.29 4.86 1.20
N LEU A 300 0.10 3.60 1.64
CA LEU A 300 1.21 2.73 2.03
C LEU A 300 1.50 1.74 0.91
N ALA A 301 2.70 1.84 0.33
CA ALA A 301 3.20 0.83 -0.58
C ALA A 301 3.49 -0.46 0.18
N THR A 302 3.27 -1.59 -0.49
CA THR A 302 3.57 -2.91 0.06
C THR A 302 5.07 -3.19 -0.04
N PRO A 303 5.72 -3.81 0.95
CA PRO A 303 7.13 -4.17 0.84
C PRO A 303 7.41 -5.30 -0.17
N THR A 304 6.37 -5.92 -0.73
CA THR A 304 6.44 -7.12 -1.57
C THR A 304 5.87 -6.89 -2.98
N ASP A 305 6.25 -5.79 -3.63
CA ASP A 305 6.00 -5.52 -5.05
C ASP A 305 7.33 -5.53 -5.82
N ALA A 306 7.27 -5.30 -7.12
CA ALA A 306 8.42 -5.06 -7.96
C ALA A 306 8.74 -3.56 -7.97
N TYR A 307 9.91 -3.19 -7.44
CA TYR A 307 10.37 -1.80 -7.35
C TYR A 307 11.59 -1.57 -8.21
N LEU A 308 11.64 -0.41 -8.84
CA LEU A 308 12.88 0.07 -9.43
C LEU A 308 13.72 0.70 -8.33
N VAL A 309 14.95 0.21 -8.15
CA VAL A 309 15.86 0.68 -7.11
C VAL A 309 17.12 1.31 -7.72
N PRO A 310 17.70 2.33 -7.07
CA PRO A 310 18.90 2.98 -7.57
C PRO A 310 20.12 2.06 -7.60
N ALA A 311 21.13 2.44 -8.40
CA ALA A 311 22.29 1.60 -8.70
C ALA A 311 23.12 1.23 -7.46
N ASP A 312 23.17 2.09 -6.45
CA ASP A 312 23.85 1.82 -5.17
C ASP A 312 23.19 0.63 -4.42
N VAL A 313 21.87 0.47 -4.56
CA VAL A 313 21.12 -0.68 -4.03
C VAL A 313 21.56 -1.97 -4.72
N VAL A 314 21.66 -1.92 -6.05
CA VAL A 314 22.13 -3.05 -6.87
C VAL A 314 23.55 -3.45 -6.49
N GLU A 315 24.46 -2.49 -6.35
CA GLU A 315 25.85 -2.72 -5.93
C GLU A 315 25.94 -3.37 -4.54
N VAL A 316 25.13 -2.90 -3.58
CA VAL A 316 25.06 -3.52 -2.25
C VAL A 316 24.57 -4.97 -2.34
N GLY A 317 23.51 -5.25 -3.10
CA GLY A 317 23.01 -6.61 -3.31
C GLY A 317 24.05 -7.54 -3.93
N HIS A 318 24.73 -7.09 -5.00
CA HIS A 318 25.81 -7.84 -5.64
C HIS A 318 26.98 -8.13 -4.70
N ARG A 319 27.39 -7.15 -3.88
CA ARG A 319 28.43 -7.35 -2.87
C ARG A 319 27.97 -8.32 -1.79
N ALA A 320 26.75 -8.17 -1.27
CA ALA A 320 26.17 -9.09 -0.29
C ALA A 320 26.13 -10.53 -0.84
N TRP A 321 25.88 -10.70 -2.14
CA TRP A 321 25.99 -11.99 -2.83
C TRP A 321 27.45 -12.47 -3.02
N ALA A 322 28.41 -11.59 -3.30
CA ALA A 322 29.80 -11.99 -3.42
C ALA A 322 30.41 -12.44 -2.07
N GLU A 323 30.04 -11.74 -0.99
CA GLU A 323 30.61 -11.89 0.35
C GLU A 323 29.89 -12.94 1.22
N ARG A 324 28.97 -13.72 0.64
CA ARG A 324 28.27 -14.78 1.37
C ARG A 324 29.28 -15.76 1.98
N ASN A 325 29.21 -15.86 3.31
CA ASN A 325 30.06 -16.70 4.16
C ASN A 325 29.87 -18.22 3.89
N TRP A 326 30.35 -19.08 4.78
CA TRP A 326 30.30 -20.56 4.68
C TRP A 326 28.94 -21.15 4.22
N VAL A 327 27.85 -20.41 4.40
CA VAL A 327 26.50 -20.70 3.90
C VAL A 327 26.47 -21.04 2.39
N LYS A 328 27.38 -20.48 1.57
CA LYS A 328 27.50 -20.82 0.14
C LYS A 328 27.74 -22.31 -0.11
N TYR A 329 28.44 -22.99 0.80
CA TYR A 329 28.72 -24.42 0.70
C TYR A 329 27.51 -25.28 1.08
N LEU A 330 26.62 -24.76 1.92
CA LEU A 330 25.36 -25.41 2.29
C LEU A 330 24.29 -25.24 1.20
N GLN A 331 24.32 -24.12 0.47
CA GLN A 331 23.35 -23.76 -0.56
C GLN A 331 23.62 -24.39 -1.92
N LYS A 332 24.89 -24.55 -2.31
CA LYS A 332 25.30 -25.16 -3.59
C LYS A 332 24.59 -26.49 -3.90
N PRO A 333 24.54 -27.48 -2.98
CA PRO A 333 23.86 -28.74 -3.27
C PRO A 333 22.34 -28.58 -3.42
N VAL A 334 21.72 -27.62 -2.70
CA VAL A 334 20.29 -27.34 -2.80
C VAL A 334 19.95 -26.66 -4.12
N ASN A 335 20.68 -25.62 -4.51
CA ASN A 335 20.52 -24.95 -5.81
C ASN A 335 20.75 -25.91 -6.98
N LEU A 336 21.78 -26.77 -6.89
CA LEU A 336 22.06 -27.78 -7.92
C LEU A 336 20.95 -28.83 -8.01
N ALA A 337 20.46 -29.32 -6.87
CA ALA A 337 19.36 -30.29 -6.81
C ALA A 337 18.02 -29.68 -7.29
N SER A 338 17.82 -28.38 -7.05
CA SER A 338 16.64 -27.64 -7.52
C SER A 338 16.79 -27.06 -8.92
N ARG A 339 17.86 -27.41 -9.65
CA ARG A 339 18.15 -26.90 -11.01
C ARG A 339 18.16 -25.37 -11.12
N GLY A 340 18.69 -24.69 -10.11
CA GLY A 340 18.83 -23.23 -10.09
C GLY A 340 17.69 -22.50 -9.37
N MET A 341 16.55 -23.14 -9.09
CA MET A 341 15.34 -22.46 -8.58
C MET A 341 15.44 -21.81 -7.18
N PHE A 342 16.53 -22.00 -6.44
CA PHE A 342 16.68 -21.51 -5.07
C PHE A 342 18.00 -20.78 -4.86
N PHE A 343 18.00 -19.70 -4.08
CA PHE A 343 19.15 -18.82 -3.86
C PHE A 343 19.70 -18.24 -5.17
N GLU A 344 18.86 -17.64 -6.00
CA GLU A 344 19.33 -16.85 -7.16
C GLU A 344 19.92 -15.51 -6.70
N PRO A 345 20.93 -14.97 -7.41
CA PRO A 345 21.48 -13.66 -7.09
C PRO A 345 20.42 -12.56 -7.18
N SER A 346 20.40 -11.64 -6.20
CA SER A 346 19.60 -10.43 -6.30
C SER A 346 19.94 -9.64 -7.57
N TYR A 347 18.94 -8.95 -8.15
CA TYR A 347 19.10 -8.06 -9.31
C TYR A 347 19.51 -8.75 -10.62
N SER A 348 18.80 -9.84 -10.96
CA SER A 348 18.92 -10.51 -12.26
C SER A 348 18.53 -9.62 -13.46
N ARG A 349 17.79 -8.52 -13.22
CA ARG A 349 17.37 -7.54 -14.22
C ARG A 349 17.81 -6.14 -13.80
N VAL A 350 18.68 -5.53 -14.60
CA VAL A 350 19.20 -4.18 -14.41
C VAL A 350 18.97 -3.40 -15.71
N ALA A 351 18.41 -2.20 -15.59
CA ALA A 351 18.20 -1.28 -16.71
C ALA A 351 19.54 -0.69 -17.19
N ALA A 352 19.54 -0.10 -18.38
CA ALA A 352 20.76 0.44 -18.99
C ALA A 352 21.42 1.58 -18.19
N ASP A 353 20.64 2.28 -17.37
CA ASP A 353 21.10 3.36 -16.48
C ASP A 353 21.61 2.86 -15.11
N GLY A 354 21.67 1.54 -14.91
CA GLY A 354 22.16 0.91 -13.68
C GLY A 354 21.10 0.69 -12.61
N ARG A 355 19.85 1.16 -12.80
CA ARG A 355 18.76 0.86 -11.85
C ARG A 355 18.35 -0.60 -11.94
N GLY A 356 18.14 -1.23 -10.79
CA GLY A 356 17.78 -2.64 -10.71
C GLY A 356 16.30 -2.86 -10.44
N LEU A 357 15.78 -4.01 -10.87
CA LEU A 357 14.47 -4.47 -10.43
C LEU A 357 14.61 -5.24 -9.12
N ALA A 358 14.15 -4.65 -8.02
CA ALA A 358 13.91 -5.36 -6.77
C ALA A 358 12.57 -6.09 -6.87
N ASP A 359 12.57 -7.32 -7.38
CA ASP A 359 11.34 -8.05 -7.65
C ASP A 359 10.90 -8.95 -6.46
N ILE A 360 10.12 -8.35 -5.55
CA ILE A 360 9.78 -8.94 -4.24
C ILE A 360 8.32 -9.39 -4.19
N LEU A 361 7.68 -9.48 -5.36
CA LEU A 361 6.33 -10.03 -5.49
C LEU A 361 6.26 -11.44 -4.88
N VAL A 362 5.22 -11.68 -4.10
CA VAL A 362 4.98 -12.96 -3.42
C VAL A 362 3.84 -13.69 -4.14
N PRO A 363 4.08 -14.83 -4.82
CA PRO A 363 3.05 -15.55 -5.57
C PRO A 363 1.79 -15.89 -4.76
N GLN A 364 1.95 -16.09 -3.44
CA GLN A 364 0.86 -16.43 -2.53
C GLN A 364 -0.13 -15.28 -2.30
N GLN A 365 0.23 -14.02 -2.61
CA GLN A 365 -0.70 -12.88 -2.53
C GLN A 365 -1.74 -12.92 -3.68
N GLY A 366 -1.39 -13.55 -4.80
CA GLY A 366 -2.25 -13.72 -5.96
C GLY A 366 -2.39 -12.48 -6.85
N PRO A 367 -2.90 -12.66 -8.07
CA PRO A 367 -2.94 -11.61 -9.09
C PRO A 367 -3.93 -10.47 -8.75
N ASN A 368 -5.03 -10.74 -8.04
CA ASN A 368 -5.98 -9.69 -7.60
C ASN A 368 -5.27 -8.64 -6.72
N TYR A 369 -4.44 -9.09 -5.78
CA TYR A 369 -3.68 -8.19 -4.92
C TYR A 369 -2.66 -7.37 -5.72
N ALA A 370 -1.94 -8.02 -6.65
CA ALA A 370 -0.95 -7.35 -7.50
C ALA A 370 -1.58 -6.24 -8.37
N VAL A 371 -2.73 -6.52 -9.02
CA VAL A 371 -3.46 -5.49 -9.77
C VAL A 371 -3.94 -4.36 -8.86
N ALA A 372 -4.56 -4.68 -7.71
CA ALA A 372 -5.03 -3.64 -6.79
C ALA A 372 -3.90 -2.71 -6.33
N LYS A 373 -2.73 -3.25 -5.99
CA LYS A 373 -1.56 -2.44 -5.63
C LYS A 373 -0.98 -1.66 -6.80
N ARG A 374 -1.02 -2.23 -8.01
CA ARG A 374 -0.57 -1.52 -9.21
C ARG A 374 -1.48 -0.36 -9.60
N LEU A 375 -2.80 -0.50 -9.45
CA LEU A 375 -3.76 0.58 -9.64
C LEU A 375 -3.46 1.76 -8.69
N GLN A 376 -3.20 1.47 -7.41
CA GLN A 376 -2.79 2.49 -6.43
C GLN A 376 -1.52 3.21 -6.91
N ARG A 377 -0.48 2.47 -7.32
CA ARG A 377 0.77 3.05 -7.83
C ARG A 377 0.57 3.92 -9.06
N TRP A 378 -0.22 3.46 -10.03
CA TRP A 378 -0.51 4.22 -11.23
C TRP A 378 -1.23 5.53 -10.92
N ARG A 379 -2.20 5.53 -9.99
CA ARG A 379 -2.83 6.78 -9.55
C ARG A 379 -1.83 7.73 -8.89
N GLY A 380 -0.93 7.21 -8.06
CA GLY A 380 0.15 8.01 -7.45
C GLY A 380 1.06 8.67 -8.49
N VAL A 381 1.52 7.90 -9.48
CA VAL A 381 2.35 8.41 -10.59
C VAL A 381 1.62 9.48 -11.41
N LEU A 382 0.37 9.19 -11.80
CA LEU A 382 -0.40 10.12 -12.61
C LEU A 382 -0.67 11.43 -11.86
N ALA A 383 -1.12 11.34 -10.61
CA ALA A 383 -1.41 12.52 -9.80
C ALA A 383 -0.16 13.38 -9.51
N GLU A 384 0.99 12.77 -9.20
CA GLU A 384 2.24 13.53 -9.00
C GLU A 384 2.69 14.21 -10.31
N SER A 385 2.53 13.53 -11.46
CA SER A 385 2.84 14.11 -12.78
C SER A 385 1.93 15.27 -13.17
N GLU A 386 0.71 15.32 -12.61
CA GLU A 386 -0.28 16.39 -12.79
C GLU A 386 -0.11 17.53 -11.75
N GLY A 387 0.90 17.43 -10.88
CA GLY A 387 1.25 18.48 -9.91
C GLY A 387 0.58 18.35 -8.55
N HIS A 388 -0.15 17.26 -8.29
CA HIS A 388 -0.70 16.99 -6.97
C HIS A 388 0.38 16.53 -6.00
N ARG A 389 0.21 16.85 -4.72
CA ARG A 389 1.09 16.34 -3.65
C ARG A 389 0.75 14.88 -3.37
N VAL A 390 1.76 13.99 -3.41
CA VAL A 390 1.58 12.56 -3.18
C VAL A 390 2.55 12.05 -2.12
N SER A 391 2.03 11.36 -1.10
CA SER A 391 2.79 10.58 -0.11
C SER A 391 2.59 9.09 -0.40
N PHE A 392 3.54 8.43 -1.05
CA PHE A 392 3.42 7.01 -1.42
C PHE A 392 4.64 6.22 -0.99
N ASN A 393 4.69 5.86 0.29
CA ASN A 393 5.91 5.32 0.88
C ASN A 393 5.85 3.81 1.10
N VAL A 394 6.94 3.12 0.80
CA VAL A 394 7.10 1.68 1.08
C VAL A 394 7.13 1.46 2.58
N ALA A 395 6.09 0.80 3.09
CA ALA A 395 6.00 0.42 4.49
C ALA A 395 6.74 -0.90 4.75
N PRO A 396 7.38 -1.07 5.92
CA PRO A 396 8.13 -2.28 6.21
C PRO A 396 7.21 -3.49 6.41
N ALA A 397 7.78 -4.68 6.20
CA ALA A 397 7.11 -5.92 6.58
C ALA A 397 6.81 -5.92 8.08
N THR A 398 5.57 -6.24 8.43
CA THR A 398 5.03 -5.96 9.78
C THR A 398 4.28 -7.17 10.34
N TRP A 399 4.35 -7.38 11.66
CA TRP A 399 3.62 -8.42 12.40
C TRP A 399 2.12 -8.14 12.54
N THR A 400 1.42 -7.98 11.41
CA THR A 400 -0.02 -7.74 11.39
C THR A 400 -0.83 -9.00 11.73
N HIS A 401 -2.09 -8.80 12.09
CA HIS A 401 -3.01 -9.91 12.29
C HIS A 401 -3.24 -10.76 11.02
N SER A 402 -3.23 -10.13 9.83
CA SER A 402 -3.38 -10.83 8.56
C SER A 402 -2.21 -11.77 8.26
N VAL A 403 -0.98 -11.37 8.61
CA VAL A 403 0.22 -12.21 8.43
C VAL A 403 0.27 -13.34 9.46
N THR A 404 0.02 -13.02 10.73
CA THR A 404 0.12 -14.00 11.83
C THR A 404 -0.92 -15.13 11.74
N LYS A 405 -2.02 -14.93 11.02
CA LYS A 405 -3.02 -15.97 10.72
C LYS A 405 -2.53 -17.05 9.75
N ASN A 406 -1.61 -16.73 8.84
CA ASN A 406 -1.03 -17.70 7.91
C ASN A 406 0.26 -18.27 8.51
N GLN A 407 0.24 -19.53 8.94
CA GLN A 407 1.38 -20.15 9.62
C GLN A 407 2.67 -20.14 8.79
N VAL A 408 2.58 -20.25 7.46
CA VAL A 408 3.74 -20.26 6.57
C VAL A 408 4.38 -18.86 6.50
N LEU A 409 3.56 -17.82 6.33
CA LEU A 409 4.03 -16.43 6.32
C LEU A 409 4.58 -16.02 7.68
N ALA A 410 3.89 -16.39 8.76
CA ALA A 410 4.35 -16.15 10.13
C ALA A 410 5.71 -16.82 10.39
N ALA A 411 5.93 -18.02 9.86
CA ALA A 411 7.21 -18.73 9.98
C ALA A 411 8.30 -18.03 9.16
N ALA A 412 8.00 -17.62 7.92
CA ALA A 412 8.93 -16.87 7.09
C ALA A 412 9.36 -15.57 7.77
N TYR A 413 8.42 -14.83 8.36
CA TYR A 413 8.71 -13.58 9.07
C TYR A 413 9.53 -13.82 10.35
N ALA A 414 9.31 -14.94 11.04
CA ALA A 414 10.09 -15.29 12.23
C ALA A 414 11.54 -15.63 11.87
N GLY A 415 11.78 -16.23 10.69
CA GLY A 415 13.10 -16.54 10.18
C GLY A 415 13.80 -15.38 9.45
N ALA A 416 13.07 -14.32 9.07
CA ALA A 416 13.56 -13.23 8.24
C ALA A 416 14.81 -12.54 8.79
N GLY A 417 14.93 -12.40 10.11
CA GLY A 417 16.10 -11.80 10.76
C GLY A 417 17.42 -12.53 10.47
N SER A 418 17.38 -13.84 10.18
CA SER A 418 18.58 -14.60 9.79
C SER A 418 19.10 -14.24 8.39
N PHE A 419 18.29 -13.54 7.60
CA PHE A 419 18.62 -13.02 6.29
C PHE A 419 18.86 -11.50 6.30
N GLY A 420 18.96 -10.88 7.49
CA GLY A 420 19.14 -9.43 7.62
C GLY A 420 17.86 -8.61 7.40
N VAL A 421 16.69 -9.27 7.36
CA VAL A 421 15.41 -8.60 7.17
C VAL A 421 14.76 -8.32 8.53
N GLU A 422 14.47 -7.05 8.80
CA GLU A 422 13.78 -6.60 10.02
C GLU A 422 12.27 -6.59 9.78
N ILE A 423 11.53 -7.32 10.61
CA ILE A 423 10.06 -7.28 10.63
C ILE A 423 9.61 -6.41 11.80
N PHE A 424 8.85 -5.37 11.50
CA PHE A 424 8.45 -4.34 12.45
C PHE A 424 7.21 -4.76 13.24
N GLU A 425 7.06 -4.21 14.46
CA GLU A 425 5.79 -4.24 15.17
C GLU A 425 4.83 -3.22 14.55
N PRO A 426 3.50 -3.50 14.50
CA PRO A 426 2.52 -2.62 13.88
C PRO A 426 2.58 -1.17 14.37
N ASP A 427 2.74 -0.96 15.68
CA ASP A 427 2.78 0.38 16.25
C ASP A 427 4.05 1.15 15.84
N THR A 428 5.18 0.46 15.71
CA THR A 428 6.43 1.07 15.22
C THR A 428 6.24 1.53 13.79
N ALA A 429 5.82 0.63 12.91
CA ALA A 429 5.67 0.91 11.49
C ALA A 429 4.62 2.01 11.26
N ARG A 430 3.46 1.91 11.90
CA ARG A 430 2.39 2.91 11.79
C ARG A 430 2.81 4.30 12.25
N SER A 431 3.57 4.40 13.34
CA SER A 431 4.05 5.70 13.83
C SER A 431 5.05 6.33 12.86
N LEU A 432 5.96 5.53 12.30
CA LEU A 432 6.93 5.97 11.31
C LEU A 432 6.26 6.37 9.99
N MET A 433 5.34 5.56 9.48
CA MET A 433 4.64 5.87 8.22
C MET A 433 3.73 7.11 8.36
N ALA A 434 3.13 7.32 9.53
CA ALA A 434 2.38 8.54 9.80
C ALA A 434 3.30 9.78 9.87
N ALA A 435 4.48 9.64 10.47
CA ALA A 435 5.47 10.72 10.48
C ALA A 435 5.98 11.02 9.07
N LEU A 436 6.13 10.01 8.22
CA LEU A 436 6.51 10.19 6.82
C LEU A 436 5.43 10.90 6.01
N LEU A 437 4.16 10.55 6.22
CA LEU A 437 3.03 11.31 5.67
C LEU A 437 3.09 12.79 6.12
N VAL A 438 3.40 13.05 7.40
CA VAL A 438 3.55 14.42 7.90
C VAL A 438 4.67 15.15 7.18
N HIS A 439 5.85 14.53 7.08
CA HIS A 439 6.97 15.08 6.31
C HIS A 439 6.54 15.41 4.88
N ASP A 440 5.95 14.45 4.19
CA ASP A 440 5.53 14.56 2.81
C ASP A 440 4.36 15.51 2.59
N LEU A 441 3.77 16.10 3.62
CA LEU A 441 2.75 17.16 3.49
C LEU A 441 3.26 18.53 3.92
N SER A 442 4.38 18.59 4.63
CA SER A 442 4.92 19.82 5.23
C SER A 442 6.21 20.30 4.59
N ALA A 443 7.10 19.38 4.20
CA ALA A 443 8.36 19.71 3.53
C ALA A 443 8.11 20.24 2.10
N PRO A 444 9.09 20.89 1.44
CA PRO A 444 9.02 21.15 0.00
C PRO A 444 8.81 19.86 -0.80
N ALA A 445 8.05 19.94 -1.90
CA ALA A 445 7.87 18.77 -2.77
C ALA A 445 9.21 18.38 -3.42
N PRO A 446 9.57 17.10 -3.45
CA PRO A 446 10.82 16.67 -4.07
C PRO A 446 10.75 16.79 -5.60
N GLU A 447 11.84 17.23 -6.23
CA GLU A 447 12.02 17.09 -7.67
C GLU A 447 12.56 15.70 -7.99
N ARG A 448 11.74 14.87 -8.64
CA ARG A 448 12.14 13.49 -8.97
C ARG A 448 12.74 13.38 -10.35
N ALA A 449 13.82 12.60 -10.44
CA ALA A 449 14.46 12.28 -11.71
C ALA A 449 13.59 11.33 -12.54
N HIS A 450 12.76 10.50 -11.92
CA HIS A 450 11.84 9.58 -12.58
C HIS A 450 10.58 9.31 -11.72
N PRO A 451 9.38 9.09 -12.31
CA PRO A 451 8.17 8.83 -11.52
C PRO A 451 8.25 7.61 -10.58
N GLU A 452 8.96 6.55 -10.98
CA GLU A 452 9.20 5.39 -10.11
C GLU A 452 10.01 5.70 -8.84
N ASP A 453 10.74 6.82 -8.81
CA ASP A 453 11.47 7.24 -7.60
C ASP A 453 10.51 7.61 -6.47
N LEU A 454 9.23 7.89 -6.77
CA LEU A 454 8.16 8.06 -5.79
C LEU A 454 8.08 6.90 -4.78
N PHE A 455 8.43 5.69 -5.22
CA PHE A 455 8.31 4.50 -4.39
C PHE A 455 9.62 4.06 -3.73
N SER A 456 10.76 4.45 -4.30
CA SER A 456 12.07 4.05 -3.79
C SER A 456 12.70 5.08 -2.87
N ASP A 457 12.41 6.36 -3.09
CA ASP A 457 12.74 7.41 -2.14
C ASP A 457 12.02 7.17 -0.82
N GLN A 458 12.75 7.39 0.28
CA GLN A 458 12.23 7.25 1.63
C GLN A 458 11.67 5.85 1.94
N ALA A 459 12.10 4.81 1.23
CA ALA A 459 11.59 3.46 1.48
C ALA A 459 12.06 2.89 2.82
N ALA A 460 11.12 2.34 3.58
CA ALA A 460 11.39 1.48 4.72
C ALA A 460 11.21 0.01 4.32
N HIS A 461 12.13 -0.50 3.49
CA HIS A 461 12.00 -1.83 2.87
C HIS A 461 12.38 -3.01 3.80
N GLY A 462 12.71 -2.75 5.07
CA GLY A 462 12.99 -3.76 6.06
C GLY A 462 14.24 -4.62 5.77
N GLY A 463 15.14 -4.16 4.90
CA GLY A 463 16.30 -4.94 4.42
C GLY A 463 16.04 -5.79 3.17
N LEU A 464 14.80 -5.90 2.69
CA LEU A 464 14.46 -6.78 1.55
C LEU A 464 15.15 -6.41 0.23
N TRP A 465 15.60 -5.16 0.06
CA TRP A 465 16.32 -4.72 -1.14
C TRP A 465 17.82 -5.01 -1.05
N ARG A 466 18.36 -5.14 0.17
CA ARG A 466 19.81 -5.17 0.38
C ARG A 466 20.32 -6.59 0.67
N VAL A 467 19.44 -7.59 0.55
CA VAL A 467 19.81 -9.01 0.62
C VAL A 467 20.47 -9.46 -0.68
N GLY A 468 21.49 -10.32 -0.59
CA GLY A 468 22.20 -10.81 -1.79
C GLY A 468 21.42 -11.82 -2.65
N TYR A 469 20.20 -12.18 -2.28
CA TYR A 469 19.41 -13.20 -2.96
C TYR A 469 18.10 -12.59 -3.45
N GLU A 470 17.55 -13.11 -4.55
CA GLU A 470 16.15 -12.84 -4.85
C GLU A 470 15.28 -13.38 -3.70
N PRO A 471 14.49 -12.53 -2.99
CA PRO A 471 13.79 -12.94 -1.77
C PRO A 471 12.92 -14.18 -1.96
N ARG A 472 12.25 -14.32 -3.11
CA ARG A 472 11.41 -15.48 -3.45
C ARG A 472 12.16 -16.81 -3.40
N THR A 473 13.42 -16.81 -3.80
CA THR A 473 14.25 -18.01 -3.88
C THR A 473 14.83 -18.41 -2.50
N ALA A 474 14.70 -17.54 -1.50
CA ALA A 474 15.17 -17.75 -0.13
C ALA A 474 14.02 -17.91 0.90
N LEU A 475 12.83 -17.36 0.62
CA LEU A 475 11.65 -17.37 1.50
C LEU A 475 11.26 -18.76 2.04
N PRO A 476 11.25 -19.86 1.24
CA PRO A 476 10.95 -21.18 1.76
C PRO A 476 11.91 -21.65 2.87
N PHE A 477 13.17 -21.25 2.80
CA PHE A 477 14.18 -21.59 3.80
C PHE A 477 14.07 -20.71 5.04
N ALA A 478 13.69 -19.44 4.88
CA ALA A 478 13.32 -18.57 6.00
C ALA A 478 12.12 -19.16 6.78
N ALA A 479 11.11 -19.70 6.08
CA ALA A 479 9.98 -20.36 6.72
C ALA A 479 10.40 -21.60 7.53
N ILE A 480 11.28 -22.45 6.98
CA ILE A 480 11.80 -23.64 7.69
C ILE A 480 12.59 -23.22 8.95
N GLY A 481 13.49 -22.24 8.82
CA GLY A 481 14.29 -21.73 9.93
C GLY A 481 13.49 -20.99 11.01
N GLY A 482 12.34 -20.42 10.66
CA GLY A 482 11.48 -19.66 11.57
C GLY A 482 10.47 -20.47 12.38
N LEU A 483 10.20 -21.73 12.00
CA LEU A 483 9.28 -22.63 12.72
C LEU A 483 9.63 -22.80 14.21
N PRO A 484 10.91 -23.02 14.61
CA PRO A 484 11.29 -23.07 16.02
C PRO A 484 11.12 -21.73 16.76
N LEU A 485 11.36 -20.60 16.07
CA LEU A 485 11.30 -19.25 16.64
C LEU A 485 9.85 -18.79 16.92
N LEU A 486 8.89 -19.21 16.08
CA LEU A 486 7.46 -19.03 16.32
C LEU A 486 6.99 -19.64 17.65
N GLY A 487 7.50 -20.84 17.99
CA GLY A 487 7.19 -21.52 19.24
C GLY A 487 7.62 -20.70 20.47
N LEU A 488 8.82 -20.11 20.42
CA LEU A 488 9.36 -19.27 21.49
C LEU A 488 8.61 -17.95 21.66
N ARG A 489 8.19 -17.31 20.56
CA ARG A 489 7.42 -16.06 20.62
C ARG A 489 6.01 -16.28 21.17
N SER A 490 5.40 -17.40 20.83
CA SER A 490 4.10 -17.82 21.37
C SER A 490 4.17 -18.11 22.88
N ALA A 491 5.28 -18.67 23.36
CA ALA A 491 5.53 -18.89 24.78
C ALA A 491 5.71 -17.57 25.55
N LYS A 492 6.46 -16.59 25.01
CA LYS A 492 6.61 -15.27 25.63
C LYS A 492 5.28 -14.51 25.74
N LYS A 493 4.41 -14.60 24.74
CA LYS A 493 3.09 -13.94 24.75
C LYS A 493 2.14 -14.53 25.82
N LYS A 494 2.31 -15.80 26.22
CA LYS A 494 1.54 -16.44 27.30
C LYS A 494 2.05 -16.14 28.71
N VAL A 495 3.31 -15.73 28.86
CA VAL A 495 3.93 -15.45 30.16
C VAL A 495 3.79 -13.98 30.56
N PHE A 496 3.61 -13.08 29.59
CA PHE A 496 3.53 -11.63 29.80
C PHE A 496 2.25 -10.98 29.23
N GLY A 497 1.28 -11.80 28.80
CA GLY A 497 0.01 -11.35 28.23
C GLY A 497 -1.12 -11.34 29.24
#